data_AF-A0A951JX61-F1
#
_entry.id   AF-A0A951JX61-F1
#
_cell.length_a   1.000
_cell.length_b   1.000
_cell.length_c   1.000
_cell.angle_alpha   90.00
_cell.angle_beta   90.00
_cell.angle_gamma   90.00
#
_symmetry.space_group_name_H-M   'P 1'
#
loop_
_entity.id
_entity.type
_entity.pdbx_description
1 polymer ?
#
loop_
_entity_poly.entity_id
_entity_poly.type
_entity_poly.pdbx_seq_one_letter_code
_entity_poly.pdbx_strand_id
1 'polypeptide(L)' 'MPIVRRGSCCPRCSAPLVEISFLQAGSTMNMRSCATCHSRSWFRDDVAVDLEAVLAAMSSDRPAGRQRGV' A
#
# COMPACT_ATOMS: atom_id res chain seq x y z
N MET A 1 -8.45 16.56 4.51
CA MET A 1 -7.81 16.23 5.80
C MET A 1 -7.90 14.72 5.98
N PRO A 2 -6.78 13.99 6.17
CA PRO A 2 -6.85 12.54 6.35
C PRO A 2 -7.53 12.22 7.70
N ILE A 3 -8.48 11.29 7.67
CA ILE A 3 -9.17 10.78 8.86
C ILE A 3 -8.25 9.75 9.52
N VAL A 4 -7.53 10.15 10.57
CA VAL A 4 -6.70 9.23 11.35
C VAL A 4 -7.61 8.47 12.33
N ARG A 5 -8.06 7.27 11.95
CA ARG A 5 -8.76 6.38 12.88
C ARG A 5 -7.79 5.90 13.96
N ARG A 6 -7.91 6.42 15.18
CA ARG A 6 -7.26 5.86 16.38
C ARG A 6 -7.88 4.48 16.63
N GLY A 7 -7.17 3.40 16.32
CA GLY A 7 -7.70 2.06 16.60
C GLY A 7 -6.76 0.87 16.37
N SER A 8 -5.71 1.00 15.55
CA SER A 8 -4.78 -0.10 15.30
C SER A 8 -3.39 0.20 15.85
N CYS A 9 -2.92 -0.61 16.80
CA CYS A 9 -1.53 -0.61 17.25
C CYS A 9 -0.67 -1.43 16.29
N CYS A 10 0.61 -1.08 16.15
CA CYS A 10 1.56 -1.87 15.37
C CYS A 10 1.75 -3.25 16.01
N PRO A 11 1.56 -4.37 15.29
CA PRO A 11 1.70 -5.70 15.86
C PRO A 11 3.13 -6.03 16.29
N ARG A 12 4.12 -5.24 15.84
CA ARG A 12 5.54 -5.46 16.13
C ARG A 12 6.05 -4.67 17.34
N CYS A 13 5.57 -3.45 17.54
CA CYS A 13 6.09 -2.53 18.57
C CYS A 13 5.00 -1.89 19.44
N SER A 14 3.73 -2.25 19.23
CA SER A 14 2.56 -1.73 19.97
C SER A 14 2.34 -0.22 19.89
N ALA A 15 3.20 0.52 19.18
CA ALA A 15 3.04 1.94 18.92
C ALA A 15 1.79 2.21 18.07
N PRO A 16 1.16 3.39 18.21
CA PRO A 16 0.02 3.78 17.37
C PRO A 16 0.37 3.75 15.87
N LEU A 17 -0.53 3.22 15.05
CA LEU A 17 -0.46 3.36 13.60
C LEU A 17 -1.16 4.63 13.14
N VAL A 18 -0.61 5.26 12.12
CA VAL A 18 -1.32 6.25 11.32
C VAL A 18 -2.04 5.51 10.21
N GLU A 19 -3.35 5.71 10.10
CA GLU A 19 -4.17 5.21 9.00
C GLU A 19 -4.54 6.37 8.07
N ILE A 20 -4.38 6.16 6.77
CA ILE A 20 -4.76 7.09 5.70
C ILE A 20 -5.68 6.34 4.74
N SER A 21 -6.93 6.77 4.66
CA SER A 21 -7.92 6.25 3.71
C SER A 21 -8.00 7.13 2.48
N PHE A 22 -8.04 6.52 1.29
CA PHE A 22 -8.25 7.21 0.02
C PHE A 22 -9.01 6.30 -0.97
N LEU A 23 -9.66 6.91 -1.96
CA LEU A 23 -10.40 6.19 -2.99
C LEU A 23 -9.51 5.95 -4.22
N GLN A 24 -9.53 4.72 -4.74
CA GLN A 24 -8.83 4.36 -5.97
C GLN A 24 -9.73 3.47 -6.83
N ALA A 25 -10.08 3.95 -8.03
CA ALA A 25 -10.92 3.22 -9.00
C ALA A 25 -12.24 2.66 -8.40
N GLY A 26 -12.85 3.39 -7.46
CA GLY A 26 -14.09 2.99 -6.79
C GLY A 26 -13.93 2.12 -5.54
N SER A 27 -12.72 1.62 -5.27
CA SER A 27 -12.40 0.90 -4.02
C SER A 27 -11.82 1.83 -2.97
N THR A 28 -12.07 1.53 -1.70
CA THR A 28 -11.40 2.21 -0.58
C THR A 28 -10.06 1.56 -0.31
N MET A 29 -9.00 2.34 -0.39
CA MET A 29 -7.64 1.94 -0.02
C MET A 29 -7.28 2.55 1.32
N ASN A 30 -6.83 1.72 2.25
CA ASN A 30 -6.30 2.13 3.55
C ASN A 30 -4.81 1.82 3.61
N MET A 31 -4.00 2.84 3.86
CA MET A 31 -2.59 2.71 4.19
C MET A 31 -2.43 2.84 5.70
N ARG A 32 -1.80 1.86 6.34
CA ARG A 32 -1.37 1.94 7.74
C ARG A 32 0.14 2.04 7.81
N SER A 33 0.66 3.00 8.57
CA SER A 33 2.10 3.16 8.80
C SER A 33 2.44 3.30 10.27
N CYS A 34 3.50 2.62 10.70
CA CYS A 34 4.11 2.79 12.02
C CYS A 34 5.29 3.76 11.94
N ALA A 35 5.25 4.86 12.69
CA ALA A 35 6.36 5.80 12.74
C ALA A 35 7.60 5.23 13.45
N THR A 36 7.41 4.32 14.42
CA THR A 36 8.50 3.72 15.21
C THR A 36 9.22 2.61 14.46
N CYS A 37 8.47 1.73 13.82
CA CYS A 37 9.00 0.55 13.14
C CYS A 37 9.20 0.78 11.63
N HIS A 38 8.81 1.96 11.11
CA HIS A 38 8.76 2.31 9.68
C HIS A 38 8.04 1.29 8.78
N SER A 39 7.22 0.41 9.37
CA SER A 39 6.44 -0.58 8.64
C SER A 39 5.22 0.06 7.98
N ARG A 40 4.83 -0.49 6.83
CA ARG A 40 3.63 -0.09 6.08
C ARG A 40 2.81 -1.33 5.74
N SER A 41 1.49 -1.19 5.78
CA SER A 41 0.55 -2.21 5.32
C SER A 41 -0.61 -1.56 4.57
N TRP A 42 -1.15 -2.28 3.60
CA TRP A 42 -2.17 -1.80 2.69
C TRP A 42 -3.39 -2.69 2.76
N PHE A 43 -4.57 -2.08 2.67
CA PHE A 43 -5.84 -2.77 2.63
C PHE A 43 -6.70 -2.19 1.53
N ARG A 44 -7.39 -3.04 0.78
CA ARG A 44 -8.41 -2.68 -0.19
C ARG A 44 -9.74 -3.26 0.29
N ASP A 45 -10.71 -2.40 0.55
CA ASP A 45 -12.04 -2.80 1.03
C ASP A 45 -11.93 -3.78 2.23
N ASP A 46 -11.06 -3.41 3.19
CA ASP A 46 -10.69 -4.17 4.40
C ASP A 46 -9.90 -5.48 4.20
N VAL A 47 -9.56 -5.85 2.96
CA VAL A 47 -8.70 -7.00 2.65
C VAL A 47 -7.24 -6.57 2.56
N ALA A 48 -6.33 -7.27 3.25
CA ALA A 48 -4.89 -6.98 3.19
C ALA A 48 -4.33 -7.19 1.77
N VAL A 49 -3.51 -6.25 1.32
CA VAL A 49 -2.86 -6.27 0.00
C VAL A 49 -1.35 -6.14 0.18
N ASP A 50 -0.60 -7.00 -0.49
CA ASP A 50 0.84 -6.84 -0.65
C ASP A 50 1.13 -5.90 -1.83
N LEU A 51 1.31 -4.62 -1.52
CA LEU A 51 1.58 -3.62 -2.56
C LEU A 51 2.95 -3.84 -3.23
N GLU A 52 3.95 -4.34 -2.50
CA GLU A 52 5.29 -4.58 -3.06
C GLU A 52 5.23 -5.67 -4.13
N ALA A 53 4.50 -6.77 -3.86
CA ALA A 53 4.27 -7.82 -4.85
C ALA A 53 3.55 -7.30 -6.11
N VAL A 54 2.53 -6.44 -5.93
CA VAL A 54 1.80 -5.83 -7.05
C VAL A 54 2.70 -4.92 -7.87
N LEU A 55 3.52 -4.08 -7.23
CA LEU A 55 4.48 -3.20 -7.90
C LEU A 55 5.57 -3.98 -8.63
N ALA A 56 6.07 -5.06 -8.03
CA ALA A 56 7.04 -5.95 -8.65
C ALA A 56 6.49 -6.65 -9.90
N ALA A 57 5.22 -7.09 -9.86
CA ALA A 57 4.54 -7.67 -11.02
C ALA A 57 4.42 -6.66 -12.18
N MET A 58 3.99 -5.43 -11.89
CA MET A 58 3.90 -4.37 -12.92
C MET A 58 5.26 -3.97 -13.49
N SER A 59 6.31 -3.97 -12.67
CA SER A 59 7.67 -3.66 -13.12
C SER A 59 8.27 -4.75 -13.99
N SER A 60 7.80 -5.99 -13.82
CA SER A 60 8.22 -7.15 -14.63
C SER A 60 7.47 -7.21 -15.96
N ASP A 61 6.27 -6.61 -16.04
CA ASP A 61 5.48 -6.46 -17.27
C ASP A 61 5.97 -5.30 -18.15
N ARG A 62 7.29 -5.13 -18.27
CA ARG A 62 7.84 -4.25 -19.30
C ARG A 62 7.87 -5.06 -20.60
N PRO A 63 6.98 -4.82 -21.58
CA PRO A 63 7.11 -5.49 -22.87
C PRO A 63 8.48 -5.15 -23.42
N ALA A 64 9.28 -6.19 -23.70
CA ALA A 64 10.57 -6.04 -24.37
C ALA A 64 10.32 -5.16 -25.60
N GLY A 65 10.86 -3.94 -25.56
CA GLY A 65 10.70 -2.98 -26.64
C GLY A 65 11.10 -3.67 -27.93
N ARG A 66 10.13 -3.80 -28.85
CA ARG A 66 10.38 -4.16 -30.24
C ARG A 66 11.30 -3.10 -30.82
N GLN A 67 12.61 -3.33 -30.77
CA GLN A 67 13.58 -2.57 -31.55
C GLN A 67 13.30 -2.90 -33.02
N ARG A 68 12.51 -2.05 -33.67
CA ARG A 68 12.36 -2.04 -35.12
C ARG A 68 13.48 -1.17 -35.67
N GLY A 69 14.67 -1.76 -35.82
CA GLY A 69 15.79 -1.15 -36.54
C GLY A 69 15.54 -1.26 -38.04
N VAL A 70 15.52 -0.09 -38.70
CA VAL A 70 15.60 0.13 -40.16
C VAL A 70 16.99 -0.25 -40.66
#